data_AF-A0A074YQY8-F1
#
_entry.id   AF-A0A074YQY8-F1
#
_cell.length_a   1.000
_cell.length_b   1.000
_cell.length_c   1.000
_cell.angle_alpha   90.00
_cell.angle_beta   90.00
_cell.angle_gamma   90.00
#
_symmetry.space_group_name_H-M   'P 1'
#
loop_
_entity.id
_entity.type
_entity.pdbx_description
1 polymer ?
#
loop_
_entity_poly.entity_id
_entity_poly.type
_entity_poly.pdbx_seq_one_letter_code
_entity_poly.pdbx_strand_id
1 'polypeptide(L)'
;MLSDSNDQTKLSRLEASLKEEVHQLRVQEAKLKATTESWSALVHLKDTLRAGFPEFGEPIDLNSPEAADLIDCNYLLVQNDIHTSRAFVDMKENYKKIKKILDRAQLIVDELAESDSENHVYSEMVKVLRGVDGLVEPRADWEILIKKLAALIAHAG
;
A
#
# COMPACT_ATOMS: atom_id res chain seq x y z
N MET A 1 34.62 21.76 22.23
CA MET A 1 33.33 21.35 22.84
C MET A 1 32.11 21.97 22.13
N LEU A 2 32.13 22.11 20.79
CA LEU A 2 30.99 22.63 20.00
C LEU A 2 30.45 21.60 18.98
N SER A 3 31.14 20.48 18.74
CA SER A 3 30.69 19.41 17.84
C SER A 3 29.49 18.66 18.40
N ASP A 4 29.54 18.30 19.68
CA ASP A 4 28.57 17.38 20.30
C ASP A 4 27.14 17.94 20.30
N SER A 5 26.97 19.25 20.40
CA SER A 5 25.65 19.91 20.34
C SER A 5 25.05 19.93 18.93
N ASN A 6 25.90 20.07 17.92
CA ASN A 6 25.47 20.10 16.52
C ASN A 6 25.10 18.70 16.02
N ASP A 7 25.87 17.69 16.46
CA ASP A 7 25.64 16.28 16.13
C ASP A 7 24.37 15.75 16.81
N GLN A 8 24.13 16.10 18.08
CA GLN A 8 22.88 15.77 18.78
C GLN A 8 21.66 16.41 18.10
N THR A 9 21.79 17.66 17.66
CA THR A 9 20.70 18.37 16.94
C THR A 9 20.41 17.72 15.59
N LYS A 10 21.44 17.23 14.89
CA LYS A 10 21.29 16.51 13.62
C LYS A 10 20.58 15.17 13.85
N LEU A 11 20.99 14.38 14.84
CA LEU A 11 20.37 13.11 15.19
C LEU A 11 18.87 13.28 15.49
N SER A 12 18.50 14.22 16.36
CA SER A 12 17.09 14.47 16.68
C SER A 12 16.25 14.88 15.47
N ARG A 13 16.84 15.61 14.50
CA ARG A 13 16.14 15.96 13.25
C ARG A 13 15.93 14.76 12.35
N LEU A 14 16.93 13.87 12.26
CA LEU A 14 16.83 12.64 11.47
C LEU A 14 15.80 11.68 12.08
N GLU A 15 15.81 11.50 13.40
CA GLU A 15 14.80 10.72 14.13
C GLU A 15 13.38 11.27 13.92
N ALA A 16 13.21 12.59 13.99
CA ALA A 16 11.92 13.23 13.74
C ALA A 16 11.45 13.02 12.29
N SER A 17 12.38 13.12 11.33
CA SER A 17 12.09 12.85 9.91
C SER A 17 11.69 11.39 9.68
N LEU A 18 12.37 10.46 10.33
CA LEU A 18 12.05 9.04 10.26
C LEU A 18 10.68 8.72 10.88
N LYS A 19 10.34 9.35 12.01
CA LYS A 19 9.01 9.26 12.63
C LYS A 19 7.90 9.71 11.66
N GLU A 20 8.13 10.80 10.93
CA GLU A 20 7.18 11.29 9.92
C GLU A 20 7.03 10.32 8.74
N GLU A 21 8.13 9.80 8.19
CA GLU A 21 8.05 8.82 7.10
C GLU A 21 7.30 7.55 7.54
N VAL A 22 7.51 7.05 8.76
CA VAL A 22 6.74 5.91 9.29
C VAL A 22 5.26 6.25 9.51
N HIS A 23 4.94 7.48 9.91
CA HIS A 23 3.54 7.93 9.96
C HIS A 23 2.90 7.90 8.56
N GLN A 24 3.60 8.43 7.55
CA GLN A 24 3.15 8.40 6.16
C GLN A 24 2.98 6.96 5.64
N LEU A 25 3.88 6.03 5.99
CA LEU A 25 3.73 4.60 5.66
C LEU A 25 2.41 4.05 6.18
N ARG A 26 2.08 4.28 7.46
CA ARG A 26 0.82 3.80 8.06
C ARG A 26 -0.41 4.36 7.36
N VAL A 27 -0.38 5.63 6.97
CA VAL A 27 -1.48 6.26 6.22
C VAL A 27 -1.65 5.60 4.85
N GLN A 28 -0.55 5.36 4.14
CA GLN A 28 -0.61 4.72 2.82
C GLN A 28 -0.99 3.24 2.90
N GLU A 29 -0.57 2.53 3.94
CA GLU A 29 -0.96 1.14 4.21
C GLU A 29 -2.47 1.03 4.46
N ALA A 30 -3.03 1.90 5.31
CA ALA A 30 -4.46 1.91 5.58
C ALA A 30 -5.29 2.16 4.30
N LYS A 31 -4.82 3.05 3.42
CA LYS A 31 -5.42 3.28 2.10
C LYS A 31 -5.35 2.04 1.23
N LEU A 32 -4.20 1.37 1.17
CA LEU A 32 -4.01 0.17 0.36
C LEU A 32 -4.95 -0.95 0.82
N LYS A 33 -5.08 -1.12 2.13
CA LYS A 33 -6.00 -2.11 2.73
C LYS A 33 -7.44 -1.82 2.34
N ALA A 34 -7.92 -0.59 2.52
CA ALA A 34 -9.28 -0.20 2.15
C ALA A 34 -9.56 -0.41 0.65
N THR A 35 -8.61 -0.04 -0.23
CA THR A 35 -8.77 -0.25 -1.68
C THR A 35 -8.75 -1.73 -2.04
N THR A 36 -7.94 -2.55 -1.37
CA THR A 36 -7.88 -4.01 -1.58
C THR A 36 -9.18 -4.69 -1.17
N GLU A 37 -9.75 -4.30 -0.03
CA GLU A 37 -11.07 -4.79 0.44
C GLU A 37 -12.17 -4.42 -0.55
N SER A 38 -12.18 -3.18 -1.04
CA SER A 38 -13.11 -2.71 -2.07
C SER A 38 -12.95 -3.49 -3.38
N TRP A 39 -11.71 -3.70 -3.83
CA TRP A 39 -11.43 -4.50 -5.03
C TRP A 39 -11.90 -5.95 -4.89
N SER A 40 -11.64 -6.60 -3.74
CA SER A 40 -12.12 -7.96 -3.46
C SER A 40 -13.64 -8.04 -3.48
N ALA A 41 -14.33 -7.06 -2.88
CA ALA A 41 -15.80 -7.00 -2.93
C ALA A 41 -16.32 -6.83 -4.37
N LEU A 42 -15.66 -6.01 -5.21
CA LEU A 42 -16.03 -5.84 -6.60
C LEU A 42 -15.83 -7.11 -7.43
N VAL A 43 -14.74 -7.85 -7.20
CA VAL A 43 -14.50 -9.15 -7.83
C VAL A 43 -15.58 -10.16 -7.44
N HIS A 44 -15.95 -10.24 -6.16
CA HIS A 44 -17.05 -11.11 -5.71
C HIS A 44 -18.41 -10.70 -6.29
N LEU A 45 -18.66 -9.39 -6.42
CA LEU A 45 -19.87 -8.90 -7.05
C LEU A 45 -19.92 -9.31 -8.54
N LYS A 46 -18.80 -9.31 -9.24
CA LYS A 46 -18.73 -9.80 -10.64
C LYS A 46 -19.15 -11.26 -10.75
N ASP A 47 -18.66 -12.11 -9.86
CA ASP A 47 -19.02 -13.54 -9.84
C ASP A 47 -20.51 -13.74 -9.52
N THR A 48 -21.03 -12.95 -8.56
CA THR A 48 -22.45 -12.97 -8.19
C THR A 48 -23.34 -12.51 -9.34
N LEU A 49 -22.97 -11.41 -10.00
CA LEU A 49 -23.67 -10.90 -11.18
C LEU A 49 -23.70 -11.99 -12.25
N ARG A 50 -22.54 -12.55 -12.62
CA ARG A 50 -22.44 -13.63 -13.62
C ARG A 50 -23.28 -14.86 -13.31
N ALA A 51 -23.33 -15.28 -12.04
CA ALA A 51 -24.16 -16.42 -11.64
C ALA A 51 -25.67 -16.13 -11.76
N GLY A 52 -26.07 -14.86 -11.69
CA GLY A 52 -27.45 -14.43 -11.89
C GLY A 52 -27.82 -14.18 -13.36
N PHE A 53 -26.89 -14.27 -14.32
CA PHE A 53 -27.23 -14.13 -15.73
C PHE A 53 -28.04 -15.34 -16.21
N PRO A 54 -29.22 -15.11 -16.82
CA PRO A 54 -29.94 -16.19 -17.44
C PRO A 54 -29.17 -16.72 -18.66
N GLU A 55 -29.00 -18.04 -18.75
CA GLU A 55 -28.50 -18.70 -19.95
C GLU A 55 -29.62 -18.80 -20.99
N PHE A 56 -29.41 -18.27 -22.18
CA PHE A 56 -30.35 -18.36 -23.28
C PHE A 56 -29.78 -19.25 -24.38
N GLY A 57 -30.51 -20.32 -24.71
CA GLY A 57 -30.12 -21.28 -25.75
C GLY A 57 -30.52 -20.88 -27.18
N GLU A 58 -31.29 -19.80 -27.34
CA GLU A 58 -31.79 -19.32 -28.62
C GLU A 58 -31.44 -17.84 -28.86
N PRO A 59 -31.38 -17.38 -30.13
CA PRO A 59 -31.21 -15.96 -30.44
C PRO A 59 -32.36 -15.12 -29.85
N ILE A 60 -32.00 -14.04 -29.18
CA ILE A 60 -32.95 -13.19 -28.46
C ILE A 60 -33.48 -12.09 -29.39
N ASP A 61 -34.80 -11.89 -29.39
CA ASP A 61 -35.41 -10.70 -30.01
C ASP A 61 -35.09 -9.47 -29.17
N LEU A 62 -34.42 -8.48 -29.77
CA LEU A 62 -34.02 -7.24 -29.08
C LEU A 62 -35.19 -6.37 -28.60
N ASN A 63 -36.42 -6.63 -29.06
CA ASN A 63 -37.61 -5.93 -28.59
C ASN A 63 -38.32 -6.64 -27.43
N SER A 64 -37.81 -7.79 -26.99
CA SER A 64 -38.36 -8.57 -25.89
C SER A 64 -38.02 -7.97 -24.52
N PRO A 65 -38.86 -8.17 -23.49
CA PRO A 65 -38.50 -7.84 -22.11
C PRO A 65 -37.17 -8.48 -21.66
N GLU A 66 -36.91 -9.71 -22.12
CA GLU A 66 -35.69 -10.46 -21.83
C GLU A 66 -34.43 -9.77 -22.38
N ALA A 67 -34.54 -9.08 -23.51
CA ALA A 67 -33.45 -8.26 -24.06
C ALA A 67 -33.16 -7.03 -23.18
N ALA A 68 -34.18 -6.41 -22.57
CA ALA A 68 -34.00 -5.29 -21.67
C ALA A 68 -33.25 -5.73 -20.38
N ASP A 69 -33.67 -6.85 -19.78
CA ASP A 69 -33.01 -7.41 -18.60
C ASP A 69 -31.52 -7.74 -18.87
N LEU A 70 -31.22 -8.29 -20.05
CA LEU A 70 -29.84 -8.57 -20.47
C LEU A 70 -29.00 -7.31 -20.67
N ILE A 71 -29.57 -6.25 -21.24
CA ILE A 71 -28.89 -4.97 -21.42
C ILE A 71 -28.55 -4.37 -20.05
N ASP A 72 -29.49 -4.40 -19.11
CA ASP A 72 -29.29 -3.90 -17.74
C ASP A 72 -28.23 -4.72 -16.99
N CYS A 73 -28.30 -6.05 -17.07
CA CYS A 73 -27.29 -6.91 -16.47
C CYS A 73 -25.89 -6.65 -17.07
N ASN A 74 -25.80 -6.50 -18.39
CA ASN A 74 -24.53 -6.19 -19.06
C ASN A 74 -24.00 -4.81 -18.67
N TYR A 75 -24.88 -3.81 -18.53
CA TYR A 75 -24.52 -2.50 -18.02
C TYR A 75 -23.90 -2.58 -16.62
N LEU A 76 -24.50 -3.36 -15.71
CA LEU A 76 -23.96 -3.59 -14.36
C LEU A 76 -22.59 -4.26 -14.38
N LEU A 77 -22.37 -5.25 -15.26
CA LEU A 77 -21.05 -5.88 -15.44
C LEU A 77 -20.01 -4.88 -15.94
N VAL A 78 -20.35 -4.06 -16.93
CA VAL A 78 -19.44 -3.04 -17.47
C VAL A 78 -19.08 -2.01 -16.38
N GLN A 79 -20.05 -1.56 -15.59
CA GLN A 79 -19.77 -0.65 -14.47
C GLN A 79 -18.87 -1.32 -13.43
N ASN A 80 -19.15 -2.58 -13.06
CA ASN A 80 -18.31 -3.33 -12.14
C ASN A 80 -16.86 -3.46 -12.66
N ASP A 81 -16.66 -3.76 -13.95
CA ASP A 81 -15.33 -3.86 -14.56
C ASP A 81 -14.58 -2.51 -14.55
N ILE A 82 -15.28 -1.40 -14.79
CA ILE A 82 -14.72 -0.05 -14.69
C ILE A 82 -14.26 0.23 -13.25
N HIS A 83 -15.11 -0.06 -12.26
CA HIS A 83 -14.77 0.17 -10.85
C HIS A 83 -13.61 -0.72 -10.38
N THR A 84 -13.60 -2.00 -10.79
CA THR A 84 -12.53 -2.95 -10.49
C THR A 84 -11.20 -2.46 -11.07
N SER A 85 -11.22 -1.99 -12.33
CA SER A 85 -10.03 -1.45 -13.00
C SER A 85 -9.50 -0.18 -12.31
N ARG A 86 -10.39 0.72 -11.87
CA ARG A 86 -10.02 1.92 -11.11
C ARG A 86 -9.38 1.58 -9.77
N ALA A 87 -9.99 0.67 -9.01
CA ALA A 87 -9.42 0.21 -7.74
C ALA A 87 -8.01 -0.38 -7.92
N PHE A 88 -7.80 -1.16 -8.99
CA PHE A 88 -6.47 -1.69 -9.30
C PHE A 88 -5.44 -0.60 -9.63
N VAL A 89 -5.82 0.43 -10.39
CA VAL A 89 -4.96 1.59 -10.67
C VAL A 89 -4.60 2.33 -9.38
N ASP A 90 -5.58 2.56 -8.50
CA ASP A 90 -5.36 3.23 -7.22
C ASP A 90 -4.42 2.44 -6.30
N MET A 91 -4.55 1.11 -6.25
CA MET A 91 -3.62 0.23 -5.54
C MET A 91 -2.19 0.38 -6.07
N LYS A 92 -2.01 0.44 -7.41
CA LYS A 92 -0.70 0.60 -8.04
C LYS A 92 -0.07 1.95 -7.72
N GLU A 93 -0.85 3.03 -7.72
CA GLU A 93 -0.36 4.35 -7.32
C GLU A 93 -0.02 4.43 -5.83
N ASN A 94 -0.82 3.77 -4.98
CA ASN A 94 -0.54 3.65 -3.56
C ASN A 94 0.78 2.90 -3.31
N TYR A 95 1.03 1.80 -4.04
CA TYR A 95 2.30 1.06 -4.01
C TYR A 95 3.49 1.98 -4.34
N LYS A 96 3.39 2.79 -5.40
CA LYS A 96 4.47 3.71 -5.79
C LYS A 96 4.78 4.71 -4.68
N LYS A 97 3.75 5.18 -3.96
CA LYS A 97 3.92 6.09 -2.81
C LYS A 97 4.63 5.39 -1.65
N ILE A 98 4.21 4.18 -1.31
CA ILE A 98 4.85 3.38 -0.24
C ILE A 98 6.33 3.14 -0.56
N LYS A 99 6.66 2.73 -1.79
CA LYS A 99 8.04 2.54 -2.22
C LYS A 99 8.89 3.79 -2.03
N LYS A 100 8.41 4.95 -2.49
CA LYS A 100 9.11 6.24 -2.31
C LYS A 100 9.33 6.60 -0.84
N ILE A 101 8.37 6.29 0.03
CA ILE A 101 8.51 6.52 1.47
C ILE A 101 9.56 5.59 2.07
N LEU A 102 9.57 4.31 1.69
CA LEU A 102 10.58 3.34 2.13
C LEU A 102 11.99 3.72 1.67
N ASP A 103 12.15 4.17 0.42
CA ASP A 103 13.43 4.64 -0.11
C ASP A 103 13.95 5.84 0.71
N ARG A 104 13.07 6.79 1.06
CA ARG A 104 13.44 7.93 1.92
C ARG A 104 13.77 7.50 3.35
N ALA A 105 13.00 6.58 3.92
CA ALA A 105 13.28 6.04 5.25
C ALA A 105 14.63 5.31 5.29
N GLN A 106 14.99 4.58 4.24
CA GLN A 106 16.30 3.92 4.11
C GLN A 106 17.45 4.93 4.13
N LEU A 107 17.34 6.02 3.36
CA LEU A 107 18.35 7.09 3.37
C LEU A 107 18.52 7.71 4.77
N ILE A 108 17.41 8.00 5.47
CA ILE A 108 17.46 8.56 6.83
C ILE A 108 18.10 7.57 7.81
N VAL A 109 17.76 6.29 7.72
CA VAL A 109 18.30 5.25 8.60
C VAL A 109 19.79 4.99 8.33
N ASP A 110 20.22 5.02 7.07
CA ASP A 110 21.65 4.92 6.73
C ASP A 110 22.42 6.11 7.31
N GLU A 111 21.90 7.34 7.19
CA GLU A 111 22.51 8.53 7.81
C GLU A 111 22.54 8.47 9.35
N LEU A 112 21.51 7.90 9.98
CA LEU A 112 21.47 7.68 11.43
C LEU A 112 22.53 6.67 11.86
N ALA A 113 22.66 5.54 11.14
CA ALA A 113 23.65 4.52 11.43
C ALA A 113 25.10 5.01 11.20
N GLU A 114 25.31 5.92 10.24
CA GLU A 114 26.62 6.58 10.05
C GLU A 114 26.91 7.61 11.14
N SER A 115 25.89 8.34 11.60
CA SER A 115 26.05 9.40 12.60
C SER A 115 26.19 8.85 14.02
N ASP A 116 25.65 7.66 14.32
CA ASP A 116 25.76 6.97 15.60
C ASP A 116 25.95 5.44 15.39
N SER A 117 27.18 5.07 15.02
CA SER A 117 27.52 3.69 14.65
C SER A 117 27.49 2.67 15.79
N GLU A 118 27.50 3.13 17.04
CA GLU A 118 27.40 2.25 18.22
C GLU A 118 25.93 1.92 18.56
N ASN A 119 24.98 2.68 18.00
CA ASN A 119 23.57 2.46 18.21
C ASN A 119 23.06 1.27 17.41
N HIS A 120 23.01 0.12 18.09
CA HIS A 120 22.49 -1.13 17.54
C HIS A 120 21.06 -1.02 16.98
N VAL A 121 20.24 -0.08 17.47
CA VAL A 121 18.86 0.09 16.99
C VAL A 121 18.85 0.59 15.54
N TYR A 122 19.75 1.51 15.16
CA TYR A 122 19.89 1.98 13.77
C TYR A 122 20.39 0.86 12.86
N SER A 123 21.32 0.03 13.33
CA SER A 123 21.76 -1.16 12.58
C SER A 123 20.61 -2.14 12.32
N GLU A 124 19.74 -2.38 13.30
CA GLU A 124 18.57 -3.23 13.12
C GLU A 124 17.55 -2.62 12.15
N MET A 125 17.35 -1.29 12.17
CA MET A 125 16.51 -0.60 11.18
C MET A 125 17.04 -0.77 9.75
N VAL A 126 18.36 -0.67 9.54
CA VAL A 126 19.00 -0.92 8.23
C VAL A 126 18.69 -2.34 7.76
N LYS A 127 18.78 -3.34 8.63
CA LYS A 127 18.48 -4.74 8.27
C LYS A 127 17.01 -4.92 7.87
N VAL A 128 16.09 -4.29 8.61
CA VAL A 128 14.65 -4.35 8.31
C VAL A 128 14.35 -3.75 6.94
N LEU A 129 14.94 -2.60 6.60
CA LEU A 129 14.68 -1.91 5.33
C LEU A 129 15.43 -2.54 4.14
N ARG A 130 16.67 -3.04 4.32
CA ARG A 130 17.37 -3.81 3.28
C ARG A 130 16.69 -5.12 2.90
N GLY A 131 15.93 -5.72 3.83
CA GLY A 131 15.09 -6.88 3.54
C GLY A 131 13.95 -6.62 2.54
N VAL A 132 13.78 -5.35 2.12
CA VAL A 132 12.73 -4.85 1.21
C VAL A 132 13.32 -4.42 -0.14
N ASP A 133 14.65 -4.43 -0.27
CA ASP A 133 15.33 -3.87 -1.43
C ASP A 133 15.03 -4.68 -2.70
N GLY A 134 14.83 -3.99 -3.82
CA GLY A 134 14.47 -4.60 -5.11
C GLY A 134 13.01 -5.05 -5.25
N LEU A 135 12.12 -4.78 -4.29
CA LEU A 135 10.72 -5.20 -4.41
C LEU A 135 9.95 -4.40 -5.48
N VAL A 136 9.20 -5.15 -6.31
CA VAL A 136 8.42 -4.67 -7.45
C VAL A 136 6.91 -4.84 -7.22
N GLU A 137 6.50 -5.63 -6.21
CA GLU A 137 5.11 -6.03 -5.99
C GLU A 137 4.60 -5.76 -4.56
N PRO A 138 3.27 -5.55 -4.40
CA PRO A 138 2.65 -5.44 -3.07
C PRO A 138 2.80 -6.76 -2.30
N ARG A 139 3.22 -6.69 -1.03
CA ARG A 139 3.27 -7.86 -0.16
C ARG A 139 2.33 -7.73 1.03
N ALA A 140 1.82 -8.87 1.48
CA ALA A 140 1.02 -8.99 2.70
C ALA A 140 1.81 -8.65 3.98
N ASP A 141 3.15 -8.67 3.93
CA ASP A 141 4.02 -8.46 5.09
C ASP A 141 4.46 -7.00 5.29
N TRP A 142 4.00 -6.06 4.46
CA TRP A 142 4.27 -4.63 4.63
C TRP A 142 3.76 -4.09 5.96
N GLU A 143 2.60 -4.58 6.42
CA GLU A 143 2.08 -4.28 7.75
C GLU A 143 3.08 -4.66 8.85
N ILE A 144 3.66 -5.85 8.74
CA ILE A 144 4.63 -6.37 9.71
C ILE A 144 5.88 -5.50 9.70
N LEU A 145 6.35 -5.09 8.52
CA LEU A 145 7.49 -4.22 8.37
C LEU A 145 7.27 -2.85 9.00
N ILE A 146 6.15 -2.19 8.69
CA ILE A 146 5.81 -0.86 9.21
C ILE A 146 5.70 -0.91 10.75
N LYS A 147 5.11 -1.97 11.30
CA LYS A 147 5.06 -2.21 12.75
C LYS A 147 6.45 -2.38 13.36
N LYS A 148 7.32 -3.18 12.73
CA LYS A 148 8.70 -3.39 13.19
C LYS A 148 9.51 -2.09 13.19
N LEU A 149 9.42 -1.30 12.12
CA LEU A 149 10.09 0.00 12.05
C LEU A 149 9.59 0.95 13.12
N ALA A 150 8.28 1.07 13.28
CA ALA A 150 7.71 1.92 14.31
C ALA A 150 8.12 1.50 15.72
N ALA A 151 8.22 0.20 15.97
CA ALA A 151 8.72 -0.32 17.24
C ALA A 151 10.19 0.08 17.45
N LEU A 152 11.07 -0.16 16.47
CA LEU A 152 12.49 0.21 16.58
C LEU A 152 12.67 1.72 16.80
N ILE A 153 11.90 2.57 16.13
CA ILE A 153 11.98 4.04 16.30
C ILE A 153 11.59 4.46 17.72
N ALA A 154 10.62 3.76 18.33
CA ALA A 154 10.24 4.03 19.72
C ALA A 154 11.31 3.60 20.74
N HIS A 155 12.26 2.76 20.36
CA HIS A 155 13.38 2.33 21.22
C HIS A 155 14.67 3.12 20.97
N ALA A 156 14.77 3.82 19.83
CA ALA A 156 15.93 4.63 19.48
C ALA A 156 15.95 6.01 20.17
N GLY A 157 14.80 6.48 20.68
CA GLY A 157 14.63 7.79 21.32
C GLY A 157 14.14 7.70 22.75
#